data_AF-A0A7S1PA16-F1
#
_entry.id   AF-A0A7S1PA16-F1
#
_cell.length_a   1.000
_cell.length_b   1.000
_cell.length_c   1.000
_cell.angle_alpha   90.00
_cell.angle_beta   90.00
_cell.angle_gamma   90.00
#
_symmetry.space_group_name_H-M   'P 1'
#
loop_
_entity.id
_entity.type
_entity.pdbx_description
1 polymer ?
#
loop_
_entity_poly.entity_id
_entity_poly.type
_entity_poly.pdbx_seq_one_letter_code
_entity_poly.pdbx_strand_id
1 'polypeptide(L)'
;MSDRRVRHQVVVDRVNFTAAERREWTAIGEKCGLGPSEVAIIFLDRDTAQCIGNIRSRKARNQRQQPSGPRWTEEEAQRLINDHEAKLERPREKEEGFEGGIYHVGTAEEITALKDAFGLTDKICELREKVPWCF
;
A
#
# COMPACT_ATOMS: atom_id res chain seq x y z
N MET A 1 11.46 30.68 19.58
CA MET A 1 11.10 31.01 18.19
C MET A 1 10.87 29.72 17.44
N SER A 2 9.67 29.59 16.87
CA SER A 2 9.13 28.38 16.25
C SER A 2 9.89 28.00 14.98
N ASP A 3 10.62 26.88 15.01
CA ASP A 3 10.87 26.09 13.81
C ASP A 3 10.37 24.66 14.04
N ARG A 4 9.08 24.54 14.37
CA ARG A 4 8.40 23.25 14.34
C ARG A 4 8.16 22.94 12.86
N ARG A 5 9.21 22.55 12.14
CA ARG A 5 9.09 22.07 10.76
C ARG A 5 7.99 21.03 10.76
N VAL A 6 6.91 21.32 10.05
CA VAL A 6 5.81 20.39 9.88
C VAL A 6 6.39 19.21 9.11
N ARG A 7 6.62 18.09 9.81
CA ARG A 7 7.04 16.85 9.17
C ARG A 7 5.79 16.27 8.51
N HIS A 8 5.77 16.28 7.19
CA HIS A 8 4.71 15.64 6.43
C HIS A 8 5.04 14.16 6.30
N GLN A 9 4.09 13.30 6.66
CA GLN A 9 4.17 11.88 6.39
C GLN A 9 3.58 11.62 5.01
N VAL A 10 4.25 10.77 4.23
CA VAL A 10 3.80 10.36 2.90
C VAL A 10 3.54 8.87 2.93
N VAL A 11 2.35 8.46 2.50
CA VAL A 11 2.02 7.05 2.28
C VAL A 11 1.93 6.80 0.78
N VAL A 12 2.76 5.89 0.31
CA VAL A 12 2.73 5.43 -1.09
C VAL A 12 1.86 4.18 -1.16
N ASP A 13 0.60 4.37 -1.57
CA ASP A 13 -0.36 3.27 -1.75
C ASP A 13 -0.25 2.70 -3.19
N ARG A 14 0.81 1.92 -3.41
CA ARG A 14 1.11 1.24 -4.69
C ARG A 14 1.48 -0.21 -4.42
N VAL A 15 1.35 -1.04 -5.45
CA VAL A 15 1.60 -2.49 -5.33
C VAL A 15 3.05 -2.86 -5.07
N ASN A 16 4.01 -2.17 -5.71
CA ASN A 16 5.46 -2.31 -5.49
C ASN A 16 5.94 -3.77 -5.33
N PHE A 17 5.58 -4.62 -6.31
CA PHE A 17 5.78 -6.07 -6.24
C PHE A 17 7.24 -6.47 -6.24
N THR A 18 8.09 -5.74 -6.96
CA THR A 18 9.51 -6.06 -7.13
C THR A 18 10.40 -5.18 -6.24
N ALA A 19 11.59 -5.68 -5.90
CA ALA A 19 12.60 -4.89 -5.20
C ALA A 19 13.06 -3.67 -6.02
N ALA A 20 13.02 -3.76 -7.36
CA ALA A 20 13.33 -2.63 -8.24
C ALA A 20 12.34 -1.48 -8.07
N GLU A 21 11.03 -1.76 -8.15
CA GLU A 21 9.97 -0.76 -7.91
C GLU A 21 10.06 -0.15 -6.51
N ARG A 22 10.40 -0.96 -5.50
CA ARG A 22 10.58 -0.49 -4.12
C ARG A 22 11.79 0.43 -3.98
N ARG A 23 12.94 0.09 -4.59
CA ARG A 23 14.15 0.92 -4.58
C ARG A 23 13.98 2.29 -5.23
N GLU A 24 13.04 2.43 -6.17
CA GLU A 24 12.71 3.76 -6.72
C GLU A 24 12.24 4.72 -5.63
N TRP A 25 11.47 4.24 -4.65
CA TRP A 25 10.97 5.07 -3.55
C TRP A 25 12.05 5.46 -2.55
N THR A 26 13.01 4.57 -2.24
CA THR A 26 14.16 4.92 -1.40
C THR A 26 15.05 5.93 -2.09
N ALA A 27 15.31 5.77 -3.40
CA ALA A 27 16.05 6.75 -4.19
C ALA A 27 15.35 8.12 -4.28
N ILE A 28 14.02 8.16 -4.35
CA ILE A 28 13.25 9.40 -4.27
C ILE A 28 13.37 10.01 -2.86
N GLY A 29 13.29 9.19 -1.82
CA GLY A 29 13.46 9.62 -0.43
C GLY A 29 14.81 10.28 -0.18
N GLU A 30 15.90 9.65 -0.65
CA GLU A 30 17.26 10.20 -0.56
C GLU A 30 17.37 11.58 -1.23
N LYS A 31 16.79 11.76 -2.42
CA LYS A 31 16.74 13.07 -3.11
C LYS A 31 15.95 14.12 -2.33
N CYS A 32 15.00 13.70 -1.52
CA CYS A 32 14.22 14.54 -0.62
C CYS A 32 14.89 14.75 0.75
N GLY A 33 16.09 14.18 0.97
CA GLY A 33 16.83 14.29 2.22
C GLY A 33 16.36 13.34 3.32
N LEU A 34 15.64 12.28 2.99
CA LEU A 34 15.27 11.21 3.92
C LEU A 34 16.41 10.20 4.05
N GLY A 35 16.70 9.79 5.28
CA GLY A 35 17.59 8.66 5.56
C GLY A 35 16.88 7.31 5.42
N PRO A 36 17.62 6.19 5.24
CA PRO A 36 17.04 4.84 5.18
C PRO A 36 16.16 4.47 6.39
N SER A 37 16.49 4.99 7.58
CA SER A 37 15.71 4.78 8.80
C SER A 37 14.36 5.49 8.83
N GLU A 38 14.14 6.44 7.91
CA GLU A 38 12.90 7.22 7.79
C GLU A 38 11.93 6.61 6.77
N VAL A 39 12.33 5.51 6.10
CA VAL A 39 11.52 4.79 5.13
C VAL A 39 11.21 3.40 5.66
N ALA A 40 9.92 3.09 5.77
CA ALA A 40 9.41 1.79 6.19
C ALA A 40 8.54 1.18 5.10
N ILE A 41 8.43 -0.15 5.09
CA ILE A 41 7.51 -0.89 4.23
C ILE A 41 6.35 -1.45 5.04
N ILE A 42 5.15 -1.33 4.48
CA ILE A 42 3.98 -2.07 4.94
C ILE A 42 3.77 -3.22 3.95
N PHE A 43 4.08 -4.44 4.37
CA PHE A 43 3.92 -5.63 3.57
C PHE A 43 2.59 -6.31 3.90
N LEU A 44 1.64 -6.18 2.98
CA LEU A 44 0.33 -6.82 3.09
C LEU A 44 0.45 -8.29 2.63
N ASP A 45 0.89 -9.17 3.54
CA ASP A 45 1.02 -10.61 3.27
C ASP A 45 -0.36 -11.27 3.26
N ARG A 46 -1.04 -11.18 2.12
CA ARG A 46 -2.38 -11.73 1.92
C ARG A 46 -2.33 -12.79 0.83
N ASP A 47 -2.92 -13.95 1.13
CA ASP A 47 -3.05 -15.00 0.12
C ASP A 47 -4.08 -14.62 -0.96
N THR A 48 -3.98 -15.32 -2.09
CA THR A 48 -4.84 -15.14 -3.26
C THR A 48 -6.33 -15.34 -2.92
N ALA A 49 -6.67 -16.29 -2.05
CA ALA A 49 -8.06 -16.56 -1.68
C ALA A 49 -8.67 -15.40 -0.89
N GLN A 50 -7.92 -14.83 0.05
CA GLN A 50 -8.30 -13.66 0.82
C GLN A 50 -8.46 -12.42 -0.08
N CYS A 51 -7.56 -12.24 -1.06
CA CYS A 51 -7.66 -11.16 -2.03
C CYS A 51 -8.94 -11.24 -2.86
N ILE A 52 -9.29 -12.43 -3.37
CA ILE A 52 -10.54 -12.66 -4.12
C ILE A 52 -11.77 -12.42 -3.23
N GLY A 53 -11.77 -12.94 -2.00
CA GLY A 53 -12.86 -12.73 -1.04
C GLY A 53 -13.11 -11.24 -0.76
N ASN A 54 -12.04 -10.45 -0.65
CA ASN A 54 -12.12 -9.00 -0.48
C ASN A 54 -12.71 -8.30 -1.72
N ILE A 55 -12.31 -8.71 -2.94
CA ILE A 55 -12.85 -8.17 -4.20
C ILE A 55 -14.35 -8.47 -4.31
N ARG A 56 -14.77 -9.72 -4.05
CA ARG A 56 -16.19 -10.10 -4.05
C ARG A 56 -17.01 -9.26 -3.06
N SER A 57 -16.50 -9.09 -1.84
CA SER A 57 -17.17 -8.30 -0.79
C SER A 57 -17.30 -6.83 -1.18
N ARG A 58 -16.25 -6.25 -1.79
CA ARG A 58 -16.29 -4.86 -2.30
C ARG A 58 -17.29 -4.71 -3.45
N LYS A 59 -17.33 -5.66 -4.39
CA LYS A 59 -18.29 -5.67 -5.52
C LYS A 59 -19.74 -5.71 -5.00
N ALA A 60 -20.04 -6.59 -4.04
CA ALA A 60 -21.36 -6.70 -3.43
C ALA A 60 -21.77 -5.42 -2.69
N ARG A 61 -20.83 -4.74 -2.00
CA ARG A 61 -21.09 -3.46 -1.33
C ARG A 61 -21.34 -2.33 -2.33
N ASN A 62 -20.52 -2.22 -3.37
CA ASN A 62 -20.62 -1.12 -4.35
C ASN A 62 -21.92 -1.24 -5.16
N GLN A 63 -22.36 -2.46 -5.49
CA GLN A 63 -23.69 -2.68 -6.10
C GLN A 63 -24.86 -2.14 -5.26
N ARG A 64 -24.71 -2.06 -3.92
CA ARG A 64 -25.76 -1.57 -3.00
C ARG A 64 -25.72 -0.06 -2.76
N GLN A 65 -24.55 0.58 -2.88
CA GLN A 65 -24.35 1.95 -2.39
C GLN A 65 -24.05 2.98 -3.50
N GLN A 66 -23.44 2.58 -4.62
CA GLN A 66 -23.26 3.35 -5.87
C GLN A 66 -22.30 2.54 -6.78
N PRO A 67 -22.47 2.51 -8.11
CA PRO A 67 -21.63 1.71 -9.01
C PRO A 67 -20.26 2.37 -9.27
N SER A 68 -19.53 2.73 -8.22
CA SER A 68 -18.12 3.09 -8.29
C SER A 68 -17.30 1.88 -7.84
N GLY A 69 -16.37 1.42 -8.68
CA GLY A 69 -15.54 0.26 -8.36
C GLY A 69 -15.02 -0.46 -9.61
N PRO A 70 -14.03 -1.36 -9.45
CA PRO A 70 -13.47 -2.10 -10.56
C PRO A 70 -14.56 -2.92 -11.24
N ARG A 71 -14.68 -2.79 -12.57
CA ARG A 71 -15.68 -3.51 -13.38
C ARG A 71 -15.26 -4.95 -13.71
N TRP A 72 -14.17 -5.44 -13.11
CA TRP A 72 -13.61 -6.75 -13.41
C TRP A 72 -14.61 -7.88 -13.15
N THR A 73 -14.61 -8.86 -14.06
CA THR A 73 -15.19 -10.17 -13.77
C THR A 73 -14.36 -10.88 -12.70
N GLU A 74 -14.89 -11.98 -12.16
CA GLU A 74 -14.13 -12.77 -11.19
C GLU A 74 -12.91 -13.41 -11.85
N GLU A 75 -13.03 -13.85 -13.10
CA GLU A 75 -11.96 -14.43 -13.90
C GLU A 75 -10.88 -13.38 -14.25
N GLU A 76 -11.26 -12.13 -14.48
CA GLU A 76 -10.32 -11.02 -14.66
C GLU A 76 -9.56 -10.71 -13.37
N ALA A 77 -10.28 -10.64 -12.23
CA ALA A 77 -9.66 -10.45 -10.93
C ALA A 77 -8.67 -11.58 -10.58
N GLN A 78 -9.05 -12.83 -10.86
CA GLN A 78 -8.19 -13.99 -10.64
C GLN A 78 -6.91 -13.92 -11.50
N ARG A 79 -7.05 -13.60 -12.79
CA ARG A 79 -5.89 -13.46 -13.70
C ARG A 79 -4.95 -12.37 -13.22
N LEU A 80 -5.47 -11.21 -12.85
CA LEU A 80 -4.67 -10.11 -12.31
C LEU A 80 -3.92 -10.51 -11.03
N ILE A 81 -4.59 -11.19 -10.09
CA ILE A 81 -3.93 -11.65 -8.86
C ILE A 81 -2.83 -12.66 -9.17
N ASN A 82 -3.07 -13.62 -10.07
CA ASN A 82 -2.05 -14.61 -10.44
C ASN A 82 -0.83 -13.95 -11.12
N ASP A 83 -1.07 -12.99 -12.02
CA ASP A 83 -0.01 -12.24 -12.69
C ASP A 83 0.80 -11.38 -11.71
N HIS A 84 0.16 -10.91 -10.65
CA HIS A 84 0.79 -10.16 -9.56
C HIS A 84 1.58 -11.06 -8.61
N GLU A 85 1.01 -12.20 -8.21
CA GLU A 85 1.66 -13.20 -7.37
C GLU A 85 2.95 -13.73 -8.04
N ALA A 86 2.92 -13.93 -9.36
CA ALA A 86 4.09 -14.36 -10.13
C ALA A 86 5.26 -13.34 -10.12
N LYS A 87 4.97 -12.06 -9.84
CA LYS A 87 5.96 -10.97 -9.81
C LYS A 87 6.39 -10.60 -8.39
N LEU A 88 5.71 -11.13 -7.38
CA LEU A 88 5.89 -10.71 -6.00
C LEU A 88 7.25 -11.17 -5.45
N GLU A 89 8.11 -10.19 -5.16
CA GLU A 89 9.36 -10.40 -4.44
C GLU A 89 9.16 -9.98 -2.98
N ARG A 90 9.43 -10.88 -2.03
CA ARG A 90 9.36 -10.54 -0.60
C ARG A 90 10.37 -9.43 -0.26
N PRO A 91 9.97 -8.39 0.51
CA PRO A 91 10.84 -7.28 0.85
C PRO A 91 12.01 -7.70 1.75
N ARG A 92 13.16 -7.06 1.54
CA ARG A 92 14.41 -7.28 2.29
C ARG A 92 14.97 -5.94 2.77
N GLU A 93 14.91 -5.68 4.08
CA GLU A 93 15.26 -4.39 4.70
C GLU A 93 16.61 -3.83 4.24
N LYS A 94 17.70 -4.58 4.49
CA LYS A 94 19.08 -4.12 4.27
C LYS A 94 19.46 -3.98 2.80
N GLU A 95 18.81 -4.73 1.91
CA GLU A 95 19.17 -4.75 0.48
C GLU A 95 18.40 -3.69 -0.32
N GLU A 96 17.36 -3.12 0.27
CA GLU A 96 16.45 -2.23 -0.43
C GLU A 96 16.37 -0.81 0.19
N GLY A 97 16.96 -0.61 1.37
CA GLY A 97 17.12 0.73 1.98
C GLY A 97 15.96 1.15 2.89
N PHE A 98 15.19 0.18 3.41
CA PHE A 98 14.07 0.42 4.33
C PHE A 98 14.47 0.09 5.77
N GLU A 99 15.45 0.79 6.30
CA GLU A 99 15.92 0.57 7.68
C GLU A 99 14.91 1.03 8.73
N GLY A 100 13.84 1.73 8.33
CA GLY A 100 12.66 1.98 9.15
C GLY A 100 11.84 0.71 9.44
N GLY A 101 12.15 -0.41 8.78
CA GLY A 101 11.61 -1.74 9.04
C GLY A 101 10.54 -2.21 8.06
N ILE A 102 10.29 -3.52 8.06
CA ILE A 102 9.17 -4.16 7.36
C ILE A 102 8.07 -4.52 8.36
N TYR A 103 6.88 -3.97 8.13
CA TYR A 103 5.69 -4.27 8.90
C TYR A 103 4.81 -5.26 8.13
N HIS A 104 4.77 -6.50 8.60
CA HIS A 104 3.90 -7.54 8.05
C HIS A 104 2.49 -7.38 8.59
N VAL A 105 1.50 -7.32 7.70
CA VAL A 105 0.12 -7.05 8.06
C VAL A 105 -0.81 -7.98 7.29
N GLY A 106 -1.45 -8.92 7.99
CA GLY A 106 -2.37 -9.91 7.42
C GLY A 106 -3.85 -9.64 7.74
N THR A 107 -4.12 -8.89 8.80
CA THR A 107 -5.47 -8.70 9.36
C THR A 107 -5.93 -7.24 9.31
N ALA A 108 -7.23 -7.00 9.57
CA ALA A 108 -7.76 -5.64 9.63
C ALA A 108 -7.35 -4.92 10.92
N GLU A 109 -7.17 -5.70 11.99
CA GLU A 109 -6.71 -5.26 13.31
C GLU A 109 -5.27 -4.77 13.23
N GLU A 110 -4.39 -5.51 12.56
CA GLU A 110 -3.00 -5.09 12.33
C GLU A 110 -2.90 -3.83 11.45
N ILE A 111 -3.78 -3.67 10.45
CA ILE A 111 -3.87 -2.42 9.69
C ILE A 111 -4.23 -1.25 10.62
N THR A 112 -5.21 -1.45 11.50
CA THR A 112 -5.65 -0.42 12.43
C THR A 112 -4.52 -0.04 13.40
N ALA A 113 -3.87 -1.02 14.00
CA ALA A 113 -2.74 -0.81 14.90
C ALA A 113 -1.59 -0.07 14.20
N LEU A 114 -1.31 -0.40 12.94
CA LEU A 114 -0.29 0.28 12.15
C LEU A 114 -0.69 1.74 11.87
N LYS A 115 -1.95 1.98 11.48
CA LYS A 115 -2.44 3.35 11.28
C LYS A 115 -2.26 4.19 12.54
N ASP A 116 -2.62 3.65 13.70
CA ASP A 116 -2.46 4.34 14.98
C ASP A 116 -0.99 4.62 15.30
N ALA A 117 -0.11 3.62 15.13
CA ALA A 117 1.32 3.76 15.38
C ALA A 117 1.98 4.85 14.52
N PHE A 118 1.51 5.01 13.28
CA PHE A 118 2.03 6.01 12.35
C PHE A 118 1.21 7.31 12.33
N GLY A 119 0.13 7.43 13.11
CA GLY A 119 -0.76 8.59 13.08
C GLY A 119 -1.50 8.77 11.74
N LEU A 120 -1.68 7.69 10.99
CA LEU A 120 -2.38 7.68 9.70
C LEU A 120 -3.89 7.74 9.93
N THR A 121 -4.51 8.87 9.57
CA THR A 121 -5.98 8.99 9.62
C THR A 121 -6.64 8.32 8.42
N ASP A 122 -7.89 7.89 8.56
CA ASP A 122 -8.71 7.32 7.46
C ASP A 122 -8.92 8.30 6.28
N LYS A 123 -8.50 9.57 6.40
CA LYS A 123 -8.45 10.53 5.29
C LYS A 123 -7.49 10.13 4.17
N ILE A 124 -6.63 9.13 4.36
CA ILE A 124 -5.90 8.49 3.25
C ILE A 124 -6.88 7.87 2.22
N CYS A 125 -8.07 7.43 2.65
CA CYS A 125 -9.13 7.03 1.74
C CYS A 125 -9.67 8.21 0.90
N GLU A 126 -9.68 9.44 1.43
CA GLU A 126 -10.07 10.65 0.68
C GLU A 126 -8.99 11.09 -0.33
N LEU A 127 -7.72 10.72 -0.13
CA LEU A 127 -6.66 10.93 -1.13
C LEU A 127 -6.90 10.08 -2.39
N ARG A 128 -7.47 8.88 -2.26
CA ARG A 128 -7.90 8.06 -3.42
C ARG A 128 -9.00 8.73 -4.26
N GLU A 129 -9.74 9.69 -3.70
CA GLU A 129 -10.76 10.45 -4.46
C GLU A 129 -10.16 11.63 -5.23
N LYS A 130 -8.93 12.07 -4.89
CA LYS A 130 -8.27 13.25 -5.51
C LYS A 130 -7.12 12.92 -6.45
N VAL A 131 -6.59 11.69 -6.43
CA VAL A 131 -5.64 11.25 -7.45
C VAL A 131 -6.46 10.89 -8.70
N PRO A 132 -6.22 11.53 -9.85
CA PRO A 132 -6.85 11.12 -11.10
C PRO A 132 -6.54 9.64 -11.30
N TRP A 133 -7.58 8.87 -11.63
CA TRP A 133 -7.49 7.46 -12.01
C TRP A 133 -6.65 7.34 -13.29
N CYS A 134 -5.34 7.45 -13.13
CA CYS A 134 -4.35 7.04 -14.09
C CYS A 134 -3.79 5.73 -13.53
N PHE A 135 -3.84 4.69 -14.36
CA PHE A 135 -3.53 3.27 -14.12
C PHE A 135 -4.74 2.43 -13.71
#